data_AF-A0A916HTN6-F1
#
_entry.id   AF-A0A916HTN6-F1
#
_cell.length_a   1.000
_cell.length_b   1.000
_cell.length_c   1.000
_cell.angle_alpha   90.00
_cell.angle_beta   90.00
_cell.angle_gamma   90.00
#
_symmetry.space_group_name_H-M   'P 1'
#
loop_
_entity.id
_entity.type
_entity.pdbx_description
1 polymer ?
#
loop_
_entity_poly.entity_id
_entity_poly.type
_entity_poly.pdbx_seq_one_letter_code
_entity_poly.pdbx_strand_id
1 'polypeptide(L)' 'MTQIIVLPHVELCPDGAVLEVAPGTTICDALLANDIDIDHACEKSCACTTCHVVIREGYGSLDPAEEEEDDLLDKAW' A
#
# COMPACT_ATOMS: atom_id res chain seq x y z
N MET A 1 -15.23 7.05 7.62
CA MET A 1 -14.52 6.42 6.50
C MET A 1 -13.26 7.25 6.26
N THR A 2 -12.18 6.57 5.90
CA THR A 2 -10.90 7.20 5.57
C THR A 2 -10.77 7.19 4.05
N GLN A 3 -10.23 8.27 3.50
CA GLN A 3 -9.99 8.36 2.07
C GLN A 3 -8.54 8.02 1.76
N ILE A 4 -8.31 7.12 0.80
CA ILE A 4 -6.99 6.86 0.22
C ILE A 4 -6.97 7.43 -1.18
N ILE A 5 -6.00 8.31 -1.46
CA ILE A 5 -5.78 8.87 -2.79
C ILE A 5 -4.60 8.13 -3.42
N VAL A 6 -4.88 7.38 -4.48
CA VAL A 6 -3.87 6.71 -5.29
C VAL A 6 -3.46 7.66 -6.40
N LEU A 7 -2.18 8.04 -6.42
CA LEU A 7 -1.68 8.88 -7.50
C LEU A 7 -1.61 8.11 -8.82
N PRO A 8 -1.70 8.81 -9.98
CA PRO A 8 -1.51 8.21 -11.28
C PRO A 8 -0.26 7.32 -11.36
N HIS A 9 -0.45 6.06 -11.73
CA HIS A 9 0.59 5.07 -11.92
C HIS A 9 0.45 4.45 -13.31
N VAL A 10 1.53 4.47 -14.09
CA VAL A 10 1.54 4.14 -15.53
C VAL A 10 0.94 2.78 -15.91
N GLU A 11 1.09 1.78 -15.04
CA GLU A 11 0.60 0.42 -15.28
C GLU A 11 -0.64 0.09 -14.43
N LEU A 12 -0.50 0.19 -13.10
CA LEU A 12 -1.53 -0.24 -12.15
C LEU A 12 -2.75 0.69 -12.02
N CYS A 13 -2.59 2.01 -12.21
CA CYS A 13 -3.67 2.96 -11.98
C CYS A 13 -3.45 4.26 -12.79
N PRO A 14 -3.58 4.24 -14.13
CA PRO A 14 -3.13 5.33 -15.01
C PRO A 14 -3.75 6.70 -14.70
N ASP A 15 -5.01 6.72 -14.29
CA ASP A 15 -5.75 7.95 -13.98
C ASP A 15 -5.71 8.33 -12.49
N GLY A 16 -5.07 7.49 -11.66
CA GLY A 16 -5.20 7.57 -10.20
C GLY A 16 -6.59 7.16 -9.72
N ALA A 17 -6.78 7.16 -8.40
CA ALA A 17 -8.06 6.79 -7.80
C ALA A 17 -8.29 7.48 -6.45
N VAL A 18 -9.55 7.60 -6.06
CA VAL A 18 -9.97 8.02 -4.72
C VAL A 18 -10.83 6.93 -4.13
N LEU A 19 -10.36 6.32 -3.04
CA LEU A 19 -10.97 5.14 -2.44
C LEU A 19 -11.55 5.51 -1.07
N GLU A 20 -12.80 5.12 -0.83
CA GLU A 20 -13.43 5.20 0.50
C GLU A 20 -13.21 3.87 1.24
N VAL A 21 -12.48 3.92 2.34
CA VAL A 21 -11.97 2.72 3.02
C VAL A 21 -12.34 2.75 4.51
N ALA A 22 -12.62 1.58 5.07
CA ALA A 22 -12.85 1.43 6.50
C ALA A 22 -11.51 1.57 7.26
N PRO A 23 -11.47 2.26 8.42
CA PRO A 23 -10.28 2.26 9.27
C PRO A 23 -9.88 0.83 9.67
N GLY A 24 -8.57 0.55 9.66
CA GLY A 24 -8.01 -0.77 9.95
C GLY A 24 -7.89 -1.70 8.74
N THR A 25 -8.38 -1.31 7.56
CA THR A 25 -8.07 -2.03 6.31
C THR A 25 -6.64 -1.71 5.86
N THR A 26 -5.89 -2.73 5.46
CA THR A 26 -4.52 -2.53 4.92
C THR A 26 -4.58 -1.82 3.57
N ILE A 27 -3.52 -1.08 3.22
CA ILE A 27 -3.46 -0.40 1.91
C ILE A 27 -3.49 -1.43 0.77
N CYS A 28 -2.77 -2.55 0.91
CA CYS A 28 -2.77 -3.63 -0.07
C CYS A 28 -4.19 -4.18 -0.32
N ASP A 29 -4.96 -4.48 0.74
CA ASP A 29 -6.34 -4.95 0.58
C ASP A 29 -7.26 -3.90 -0.03
N ALA A 30 -7.08 -2.63 0.35
CA ALA A 30 -7.87 -1.53 -0.20
C ALA A 30 -7.64 -1.36 -1.71
N LEU A 31 -6.39 -1.47 -2.18
CA LEU A 31 -6.06 -1.39 -3.60
C LEU A 31 -6.67 -2.57 -4.39
N LEU A 32 -6.48 -3.80 -3.91
CA LEU A 32 -6.98 -5.00 -4.57
C LEU A 32 -8.51 -5.04 -4.64
N ALA A 33 -9.21 -4.58 -3.59
CA ALA A 33 -10.67 -4.49 -3.58
C ALA A 33 -11.24 -3.45 -4.56
N ASN A 34 -10.39 -2.57 -5.11
CA ASN A 34 -10.76 -1.53 -6.08
C ASN A 34 -10.05 -1.73 -7.43
N ASP A 35 -9.73 -2.98 -7.78
CA ASP A 35 -9.15 -3.39 -9.06
C ASP A 35 -7.77 -2.74 -9.37
N ILE A 36 -7.03 -2.33 -8.34
CA ILE A 36 -5.63 -1.87 -8.47
C ILE A 36 -4.72 -3.02 -8.05
N ASP A 37 -4.23 -3.76 -9.05
CA ASP A 37 -3.52 -5.03 -8.87
C ASP A 37 -2.06 -4.83 -8.46
N ILE A 38 -1.85 -4.43 -7.20
CA ILE A 38 -0.51 -4.33 -6.62
C ILE A 38 0.07 -5.72 -6.35
N ASP A 39 1.31 -5.96 -6.74
CA ASP A 39 1.96 -7.26 -6.52
C ASP A 39 2.13 -7.57 -5.02
N HIS A 40 1.81 -8.80 -4.63
CA HIS A 40 1.89 -9.26 -3.24
C HIS A 40 2.41 -10.70 -3.18
N ALA A 41 3.63 -10.90 -3.69
CA ALA A 41 4.20 -12.22 -3.94
C ALA A 41 4.33 -13.11 -2.68
N CYS A 42 4.54 -12.52 -1.50
CA CYS A 42 4.56 -13.25 -0.22
C CYS A 42 3.18 -13.50 0.40
N GLU A 43 2.10 -13.27 -0.34
CA GLU A 43 0.73 -13.41 0.13
C GLU A 43 0.44 -12.55 1.38
N LYS A 44 1.00 -11.33 1.43
CA LYS A 44 0.83 -10.36 2.53
C LYS A 44 1.41 -10.83 3.87
N SER A 45 2.45 -11.64 3.83
CA SER A 45 3.09 -12.23 5.02
C SER A 45 4.37 -11.51 5.46
N CYS A 46 4.57 -10.25 5.05
CA CYS A 46 5.79 -9.47 5.35
C CYS A 46 7.10 -10.24 4.99
N ALA A 47 7.18 -10.80 3.77
CA ALA A 47 8.35 -11.59 3.34
C ALA A 47 8.81 -11.29 1.89
N CYS A 48 8.34 -10.19 1.30
CA CYS A 48 8.80 -9.68 0.00
C CYS A 48 8.65 -8.15 -0.03
N THR A 49 9.10 -7.51 -1.10
CA THR A 49 9.00 -6.05 -1.27
C THR A 49 8.04 -5.62 -2.39
N THR A 50 7.28 -6.55 -2.97
CA THR A 50 6.48 -6.26 -4.18
C THR A 50 5.28 -5.36 -3.91
N CYS A 51 4.79 -5.31 -2.67
CA CYS A 51 3.68 -4.45 -2.26
C CYS A 51 4.11 -3.07 -1.77
N HIS A 52 5.37 -2.70 -1.97
CA HIS A 52 5.94 -1.44 -1.52
C HIS A 52 5.17 -0.23 -2.10
N VAL A 53 4.82 0.70 -1.22
CA VAL A 53 4.15 1.97 -1.55
C VAL A 53 4.82 3.12 -0.82
N VAL A 54 4.64 4.34 -1.35
CA VAL A 54 5.14 5.56 -0.71
C VAL A 54 3.97 6.39 -0.22
N ILE A 55 3.90 6.58 1.10
CA ILE A 55 2.88 7.42 1.74
C ILE A 55 3.34 8.87 1.70
N ARG A 56 2.78 9.65 0.76
CA ARG A 56 3.12 11.08 0.60
C ARG A 56 2.46 11.98 1.63
N GLU A 57 1.25 11.62 2.05
CA GLU A 57 0.47 12.36 3.04
C GLU A 57 -0.21 11.38 3.99
N GLY A 58 -0.32 11.75 5.27
CA GLY A 58 -1.00 10.92 6.28
C GLY A 58 -0.17 9.82 6.93
N TYR A 59 1.14 9.70 6.64
CA TYR A 59 2.02 8.67 7.24
C TYR A 59 1.95 8.65 8.77
N GLY A 60 1.95 9.83 9.43
CA GLY A 60 1.87 9.92 10.89
C GLY A 60 0.54 9.48 11.52
N SER A 61 -0.43 9.04 10.72
CA SER A 61 -1.69 8.43 11.19
C SER A 61 -1.68 6.90 11.16
N LEU A 62 -0.62 6.30 10.60
CA LEU A 62 -0.40 4.86 10.59
C LEU A 62 0.39 4.44 11.83
N ASP A 63 0.29 3.17 12.18
CA ASP A 63 1.19 2.57 13.16
C ASP A 63 2.63 2.57 12.60
N PRO A 64 3.66 2.67 13.45
CA PRO A 64 5.03 2.56 13.00
C PRO A 64 5.30 1.19 12.40
N ALA A 65 6.19 1.13 11.41
CA ALA A 65 6.66 -0.13 10.84
C ALA A 65 7.25 -1.03 11.94
N GLU A 66 7.01 -2.34 11.80
CA GLU A 66 7.66 -3.35 12.61
C GLU A 66 9.10 -3.61 12.12
N GLU A 67 9.96 -4.17 12.96
CA GLU A 67 11.37 -4.44 12.61
C GLU A 67 11.50 -5.30 11.33
N GLU A 68 10.60 -6.28 11.16
CA GLU A 68 10.59 -7.14 9.95
C GLU A 68 10.22 -6.35 8.68
N GLU A 69 9.36 -5.33 8.77
CA GLU A 69 9.03 -4.46 7.66
C GLU A 69 10.21 -3.55 7.31
N ASP A 70 10.86 -2.94 8.31
CA ASP A 70 12.07 -2.12 8.11
C ASP A 70 13.18 -2.92 7.40
N ASP A 71 13.41 -4.16 7.81
CA ASP A 71 14.39 -5.08 7.20
C ASP A 71 14.09 -5.41 5.73
N LEU A 72 12.82 -5.36 5.32
CA LEU A 72 12.41 -5.54 3.93
C LEU A 72 12.48 -4.24 3.15
N LEU A 73 12.13 -3.10 3.76
CA LEU A 73 12.22 -1.78 3.14
C LEU A 73 13.67 -1.44 2.75
N ASP A 74 14.66 -1.87 3.54
CA ASP A 74 16.09 -1.76 3.18
C ASP A 74 16.47 -2.49 1.88
N LYS A 75 15.64 -3.43 1.42
CA LYS A 75 15.83 -4.22 0.19
C LYS A 75 14.88 -3.79 -0.93
N ALA A 76 13.96 -2.88 -0.65
CA ALA A 76 13.03 -2.34 -1.64
C ALA A 76 13.77 -1.29 -2.49
N TRP A 77 13.56 -1.34 -3.81
CA TRP A 77 14.19 -0.45 -4.80
C TRP A 77 13.13 0.21 -5.69
#